data_AF-A0A4Q3Z5X4-F1
#
_entry.id   AF-A0A4Q3Z5X4-F1
#
_cell.length_a   1.000
_cell.length_b   1.000
_cell.length_c   1.000
_cell.angle_alpha   90.00
_cell.angle_beta   90.00
_cell.angle_gamma   90.00
#
_symmetry.space_group_name_H-M   'P 1'
#
loop_
_entity.id
_entity.type
_entity.pdbx_description
1 polymer ?
#
loop_
_entity_poly.entity_id
_entity_poly.type
_entity_poly.pdbx_seq_one_letter_code
_entity_poly.pdbx_strand_id
1 'polypeptide(L)'
;ASAAVVDVAMAVIEGAGLRAARNHPYAGGYTIDRHGRPRKQVHAIQIEFDRSLYLDAALDMPTANLAACGRLLAMIASRLSGLFSPGLPIAAE
;
A
#
# COMPACT_ATOMS: atom_id res chain seq x y z
N ALA A 1 -9.32 -3.33 -5.61
CA ALA A 1 -9.74 -3.59 -4.21
C ALA A 1 -11.06 -2.89 -3.88
N SER A 2 -11.60 -3.06 -2.67
CA SER A 2 -12.69 -2.20 -2.17
C SER A 2 -12.14 -0.80 -1.89
N ALA A 3 -13.02 0.21 -1.81
CA ALA A 3 -12.62 1.59 -1.53
C ALA A 3 -11.83 1.69 -0.20
N ALA A 4 -12.31 1.04 0.86
CA ALA A 4 -11.69 1.07 2.19
C ALA A 4 -10.20 0.66 2.20
N VAL A 5 -9.80 -0.32 1.37
CA VAL A 5 -8.39 -0.75 1.26
C VAL A 5 -7.53 0.35 0.65
N VAL A 6 -8.05 1.04 -0.38
CA VAL A 6 -7.34 2.13 -1.03
C VAL A 6 -7.26 3.34 -0.09
N ASP A 7 -8.35 3.66 0.60
CA ASP A 7 -8.44 4.82 1.48
C ASP A 7 -7.47 4.69 2.67
N VAL A 8 -7.31 3.50 3.25
CA VAL A 8 -6.32 3.25 4.31
C VAL A 8 -4.89 3.43 3.79
N ALA A 9 -4.57 2.93 2.60
CA ALA A 9 -3.24 3.12 2.03
C ALA A 9 -2.95 4.61 1.80
N MET A 10 -3.91 5.36 1.24
CA MET A 10 -3.77 6.80 1.03
C MET A 10 -3.57 7.56 2.34
N ALA A 11 -4.37 7.28 3.37
CA ALA A 11 -4.27 7.94 4.67
C ALA A 11 -2.88 7.72 5.33
N VAL A 12 -2.30 6.53 5.18
CA VAL A 12 -0.95 6.25 5.70
C VAL A 12 0.12 7.03 4.94
N ILE A 13 0.00 7.14 3.61
CA ILE A 13 0.96 7.88 2.77
C ILE A 13 0.88 9.39 3.07
N GLU A 14 -0.33 9.93 3.14
CA GLU A 14 -0.58 11.34 3.46
C GLU A 14 -0.13 11.68 4.90
N GLY A 15 -0.39 10.78 5.85
CA GLY A 15 0.09 10.91 7.23
C GLY A 15 1.62 10.88 7.36
N ALA A 16 2.33 10.30 6.38
CA ALA A 16 3.79 10.35 6.29
C ALA A 16 4.32 11.64 5.62
N GLY A 17 3.44 12.57 5.27
CA GLY A 17 3.79 13.84 4.62
C GLY A 17 4.03 13.73 3.10
N LEU A 18 3.69 12.59 2.50
CA LEU A 18 3.81 12.37 1.05
C LEU A 18 2.48 12.64 0.36
N ARG A 19 2.54 12.90 -0.94
CA ARG A 19 1.34 13.01 -1.79
C ARG A 19 1.02 11.64 -2.38
N ALA A 20 -0.25 11.27 -2.37
CA ALA A 20 -0.75 10.08 -3.04
C ALA A 20 -1.77 10.47 -4.13
N ALA A 21 -1.82 9.69 -5.20
CA ALA A 21 -2.86 9.79 -6.21
C ALA A 21 -3.46 8.40 -6.44
N ARG A 22 -4.76 8.36 -6.68
CA ARG A 22 -5.48 7.12 -7.01
C ARG A 22 -5.67 7.03 -8.51
N ASN A 23 -5.30 5.88 -9.08
CA ASN A 23 -5.50 5.57 -10.50
C ASN A 23 -4.84 6.58 -11.47
N HIS A 24 -3.81 7.30 -11.00
CA HIS A 24 -3.09 8.30 -11.78
C HIS A 24 -1.60 8.26 -11.43
N PRO A 25 -0.71 8.25 -12.43
CA PRO A 25 -0.97 8.21 -13.86
C PRO A 25 -1.46 6.85 -14.37
N TYR A 26 -1.38 5.79 -13.55
CA TYR A 26 -1.80 4.45 -13.91
C TYR A 26 -3.04 4.01 -13.13
N ALA A 27 -4.07 3.54 -13.84
CA ALA A 27 -5.34 3.12 -13.24
C ALA A 27 -5.28 1.78 -12.47
N GLY A 28 -4.10 1.12 -12.44
CA GLY A 28 -3.98 -0.31 -12.19
C GLY A 28 -4.22 -1.11 -13.48
N GLY A 29 -3.79 -2.37 -13.50
CA GLY A 29 -3.83 -3.19 -14.71
C GLY A 29 -4.05 -4.67 -14.46
N TYR A 30 -3.66 -5.47 -15.46
CA TYR A 30 -3.89 -6.92 -15.55
C TYR A 30 -3.60 -7.70 -14.25
N THR A 31 -2.53 -7.35 -13.52
CA THR A 31 -2.18 -8.03 -12.26
C THR A 31 -3.28 -7.89 -11.21
N ILE A 32 -3.86 -6.69 -11.05
CA ILE A 32 -4.93 -6.45 -10.08
C ILE A 32 -6.19 -7.19 -10.48
N ASP A 33 -6.55 -7.20 -11.76
CA ASP A 33 -7.72 -7.92 -12.27
C ASP A 33 -7.58 -9.43 -12.16
N ARG A 34 -6.38 -9.95 -12.43
CA ARG A 34 -6.07 -11.38 -12.37
C ARG A 34 -6.12 -11.93 -10.94
N HIS A 35 -5.58 -11.17 -9.99
CA HIS A 35 -5.38 -11.65 -8.62
C HIS A 35 -6.43 -11.14 -7.63
N GLY A 36 -7.14 -10.05 -7.96
CA GLY A 36 -8.25 -9.54 -7.17
C GLY A 36 -9.51 -10.39 -7.33
N ARG A 37 -10.11 -10.80 -6.22
CA ARG A 37 -11.48 -11.36 -6.17
C ARG A 37 -12.25 -10.68 -5.02
N PRO A 38 -12.65 -9.39 -5.12
CA PRO A 38 -13.26 -8.68 -3.99
C PRO A 38 -14.53 -9.36 -3.45
N ARG A 39 -15.33 -10.00 -4.33
CA ARG A 39 -16.50 -10.80 -3.92
C ARG A 39 -16.15 -12.04 -3.08
N LYS A 40 -14.91 -12.52 -3.15
CA LYS A 40 -14.36 -13.62 -2.35
C LYS A 40 -13.42 -13.11 -1.25
N GLN A 41 -13.52 -11.83 -0.86
CA GLN A 41 -12.65 -11.21 0.16
C GLN A 41 -11.14 -11.22 -0.19
N VAL A 42 -10.79 -11.33 -1.47
CA VAL A 42 -9.40 -11.20 -1.93
C VAL A 42 -9.24 -9.84 -2.60
N HIS A 43 -8.48 -8.96 -1.96
CA HIS A 43 -8.27 -7.60 -2.43
C HIS A 43 -6.84 -7.46 -2.96
N ALA A 44 -6.72 -6.93 -4.18
CA ALA A 44 -5.44 -6.54 -4.76
C ALA A 44 -5.41 -5.01 -4.92
N ILE A 45 -4.28 -4.41 -4.54
CA ILE A 45 -3.92 -3.01 -4.78
C ILE A 45 -2.52 -2.95 -5.37
N GLN A 46 -2.27 -1.90 -6.15
CA GLN A 46 -0.95 -1.55 -6.68
C GLN A 46 -0.49 -0.29 -5.96
N ILE A 47 0.77 -0.28 -5.52
CA ILE A 47 1.40 0.88 -4.89
C ILE A 47 2.63 1.20 -5.71
N GLU A 48 2.73 2.46 -6.13
CA GLU A 48 3.84 2.95 -6.93
C GLU A 48 4.57 4.04 -6.17
N PHE A 49 5.89 3.92 -6.09
CA PHE A 49 6.77 4.92 -5.52
C PHE A 49 7.45 5.68 -6.65
N ASP A 50 7.44 7.00 -6.57
CA ASP A 50 8.34 7.81 -7.39
C ASP A 50 9.79 7.41 -7.07
N ARG A 51 10.57 7.06 -8.09
CA ARG A 51 11.95 6.59 -7.94
C ARG A 51 12.86 7.64 -7.32
N SER A 52 12.56 8.93 -7.52
CA SER A 52 13.30 10.03 -6.87
C SER A 52 13.15 10.05 -5.35
N LEU A 53 12.16 9.34 -4.78
CA LEU A 53 12.03 9.20 -3.34
C LEU A 53 13.15 8.33 -2.74
N TYR A 54 13.74 7.41 -3.49
CA TYR A 54 14.69 6.44 -2.92
C TYR A 54 15.95 6.21 -3.75
N LEU A 55 16.03 6.75 -4.96
CA LEU A 55 17.23 6.77 -5.78
C LEU A 55 17.82 8.18 -5.83
N ASP A 56 19.07 8.26 -6.19
CA ASP A 56 19.76 9.52 -6.43
C ASP A 56 19.24 10.24 -7.70
N ALA A 57 19.86 11.36 -8.06
CA ALA A 57 19.44 12.15 -9.22
C ALA A 57 19.60 11.41 -10.57
N ALA A 58 20.52 10.43 -10.64
CA ALA A 58 20.72 9.59 -11.83
C ALA A 58 19.73 8.42 -11.89
N LEU A 59 18.99 8.17 -10.80
CA LEU A 59 18.02 7.08 -10.66
C LEU A 59 18.63 5.68 -10.78
N ASP A 60 19.91 5.52 -10.44
CA ASP A 60 20.63 4.24 -10.55
C ASP A 60 21.18 3.73 -9.21
N MET A 61 21.41 4.61 -8.23
CA MET A 61 21.89 4.25 -6.90
C MET A 61 20.86 4.59 -5.81
N PRO A 62 20.67 3.71 -4.81
CA PRO A 62 19.78 3.99 -3.69
C PRO A 62 20.36 5.06 -2.76
N THR A 63 19.50 5.92 -2.24
CA THR A 63 19.84 6.87 -1.17
C THR A 63 19.52 6.28 0.20
N ALA A 64 19.92 6.98 1.27
CA ALA A 64 19.52 6.64 2.63
C ALA A 64 17.98 6.57 2.82
N ASN A 65 17.21 7.19 1.92
CA ASN A 65 15.75 7.23 2.00
C ASN A 65 15.06 5.92 1.54
N LEU A 66 15.78 4.99 0.90
CA LEU A 66 15.25 3.66 0.56
C LEU A 66 14.67 2.94 1.79
N ALA A 67 15.35 3.03 2.93
CA ALA A 67 14.87 2.44 4.17
C ALA A 67 13.56 3.09 4.67
N ALA A 68 13.36 4.38 4.40
CA ALA A 68 12.12 5.07 4.74
C ALA A 68 10.95 4.59 3.87
N CYS A 69 11.15 4.40 2.56
CA CYS A 69 10.15 3.80 1.67
C CYS A 69 9.76 2.39 2.12
N GLY A 70 10.73 1.56 2.52
CA GLY A 70 10.48 0.24 3.09
C GLY A 70 9.64 0.28 4.37
N ARG A 71 9.96 1.20 5.30
CA ARG A 71 9.16 1.41 6.52
C ARG A 71 7.74 1.87 6.22
N LEU A 72 7.57 2.76 5.25
CA LEU A 72 6.23 3.21 4.81
C LEU A 72 5.41 2.05 4.26
N LEU A 73 6.00 1.23 3.38
CA LEU A 73 5.33 0.04 2.83
C LEU A 73 4.92 -0.95 3.95
N ALA A 74 5.81 -1.19 4.92
CA ALA A 74 5.50 -2.03 6.08
C ALA A 74 4.35 -1.46 6.92
N MET A 75 4.30 -0.14 7.10
CA MET A 75 3.22 0.54 7.82
C MET A 75 1.88 0.41 7.10
N ILE A 76 1.86 0.57 5.77
CA ILE A 76 0.67 0.34 4.94
C ILE A 76 0.19 -1.10 5.12
N ALA A 77 1.09 -2.09 4.98
CA ALA A 77 0.75 -3.49 5.14
C ALA A 77 0.16 -3.80 6.53
N SER A 78 0.76 -3.25 7.60
CA SER A 78 0.27 -3.41 8.97
C SER A 78 -1.10 -2.77 9.19
N ARG A 79 -1.36 -1.59 8.61
CA ARG A 79 -2.68 -0.94 8.72
C ARG A 79 -3.74 -1.69 7.92
N LEU A 80 -3.39 -2.21 6.75
CA LEU A 80 -4.29 -3.05 5.96
C LEU A 80 -4.61 -4.38 6.64
N SER A 81 -3.65 -5.04 7.30
CA SER A 81 -3.95 -6.27 8.03
C SER A 81 -4.99 -6.05 9.13
N GLY A 82 -4.96 -4.88 9.79
CA GLY A 82 -5.97 -4.50 10.79
C GLY A 82 -7.40 -4.40 10.25
N LEU A 83 -7.60 -4.17 8.94
CA LEU A 83 -8.94 -4.19 8.33
C LEU A 83 -9.52 -5.59 8.17
N PHE A 84 -8.65 -6.60 8.10
CA PHE A 84 -9.00 -7.98 7.79
C PHE A 84 -8.85 -8.93 8.97
N SER A 85 -8.18 -8.52 10.04
CA SER A 85 -8.19 -9.26 11.30
C SER A 85 -9.61 -9.26 11.85
N PRO A 86 -10.27 -10.44 11.95
CA PRO A 86 -11.40 -10.55 12.84
C PRO A 86 -10.88 -10.19 14.23
N GLY A 87 -11.60 -9.32 14.96
CA GLY A 87 -11.32 -9.15 16.38
C GLY A 87 -11.20 -10.54 16.99
N LEU A 88 -10.05 -10.85 17.61
CA LEU A 88 -9.84 -12.15 18.24
C LEU A 88 -11.09 -12.45 19.08
N PRO A 89 -11.84 -13.54 18.83
CA PRO A 89 -12.60 -14.10 19.92
C PRO A 89 -11.56 -14.41 20.99
N ILE A 90 -11.66 -13.75 22.15
CA ILE A 90 -11.04 -14.28 23.36
C ILE A 90 -11.73 -15.63 23.55
N ALA A 91 -11.09 -16.69 23.08
CA ALA A 91 -11.48 -18.03 23.44
C ALA A 91 -11.18 -18.14 24.93
N ALA A 92 -12.22 -17.95 25.73
CA ALA A 92 -12.24 -18.41 27.10
C ALA A 92 -12.43 -19.93 27.04
N GLU A 93 -11.37 -20.67 27.33
CA GLU A 93 -11.44 -21.94 28.07
C GLU A 93 -10.45 -21.87 29.23
#